data_AF-A0A8B2Z641-F1
#
_entry.id   AF-A0A8B2Z641-F1
#
_cell.length_a   1.000
_cell.length_b   1.000
_cell.length_c   1.000
_cell.angle_alpha   90.00
_cell.angle_beta   90.00
_cell.angle_gamma   90.00
#
_symmetry.space_group_name_H-M   'P 1'
#
loop_
_entity.id
_entity.type
_entity.pdbx_description
1 polymer ?
#
loop_
_entity_poly.entity_id
_entity_poly.type
_entity_poly.pdbx_seq_one_letter_code
_entity_poly.pdbx_strand_id
1 'polypeptide(L)'
;MFRKDLDRILKKAQLKTELCEDDVAEMRRLQNQYFKKEGLVFIIELRLKELRLKNLYTIKEIAGVLGCTASLVSRYENGSRMPRADYLVKLADFYDVSVDYLLGLTEDKERH
;
A
#
# COMPACT_ATOMS: atom_id res chain seq x y z
N MET A 1 14.14 12.31 3.87
CA MET A 1 15.10 11.20 3.72
C MET A 1 14.34 9.93 3.36
N PHE A 2 13.45 9.44 4.23
CA PHE A 2 12.53 8.30 4.00
C PHE A 2 11.89 8.18 2.62
N ARG A 3 11.22 9.24 2.15
CA ARG A 3 10.50 9.22 0.88
C ARG A 3 11.43 8.87 -0.29
N LYS A 4 12.66 9.41 -0.29
CA LYS A 4 13.65 9.15 -1.35
C LYS A 4 14.19 7.71 -1.29
N ASP A 5 14.38 7.16 -0.09
CA ASP A 5 14.89 5.80 0.11
C ASP A 5 13.81 4.76 -0.24
N LEU A 6 12.57 4.99 0.19
CA LEU A 6 11.42 4.14 -0.13
C LEU A 6 11.05 4.21 -1.61
N ASP A 7 11.08 5.42 -2.21
CA ASP A 7 10.88 5.60 -3.64
C ASP A 7 11.94 4.86 -4.46
N ARG A 8 13.19 4.75 -3.96
CA ARG A 8 14.27 4.00 -4.61
C ARG A 8 14.00 2.49 -4.60
N ILE A 9 13.50 1.94 -3.49
CA ILE A 9 13.11 0.53 -3.37
C ILE A 9 11.89 0.23 -4.23
N LEU A 10 10.86 1.06 -4.14
CA LEU A 10 9.64 0.96 -4.95
C LEU A 10 9.92 1.07 -6.45
N LYS A 11 10.88 1.91 -6.86
CA LYS A 11 11.30 2.05 -8.26
C LYS A 11 12.08 0.82 -8.74
N LYS A 12 12.89 0.19 -7.88
CA LYS A 12 13.50 -1.11 -8.15
C LYS A 12 12.45 -2.22 -8.31
N ALA A 13 11.44 -2.22 -7.44
CA ALA A 13 10.32 -3.17 -7.49
C ALA A 13 9.46 -3.02 -8.76
N GLN A 14 9.32 -1.81 -9.31
CA GLN A 14 8.59 -1.59 -10.58
C GLN A 14 9.34 -2.10 -11.83
N LEU A 15 10.66 -2.33 -11.73
CA LEU A 15 11.51 -2.78 -12.83
C LEU A 15 11.72 -4.31 -12.83
N LYS A 16 11.46 -4.98 -11.71
CA LYS A 16 11.44 -6.44 -11.60
C LYS A 16 9.98 -6.90 -11.71
N THR A 17 9.70 -7.91 -12.52
CA THR A 17 8.35 -8.47 -12.69
C THR A 17 7.75 -9.09 -11.42
N GLU A 18 8.52 -9.19 -10.33
CA GLU A 18 8.12 -9.69 -9.00
C GLU A 18 8.89 -8.94 -7.88
N LEU A 19 8.24 -8.67 -6.74
CA LEU A 19 8.95 -8.30 -5.50
C LEU A 19 9.42 -9.57 -4.79
N CYS A 20 10.71 -9.69 -4.47
CA CYS A 20 11.15 -10.79 -3.61
C CYS A 20 10.77 -10.54 -2.15
N GLU A 21 10.68 -11.60 -1.36
CA GLU A 21 10.36 -11.52 0.07
C GLU A 21 11.34 -10.62 0.84
N ASP A 22 12.61 -10.54 0.41
CA ASP A 22 13.62 -9.67 1.02
C ASP A 22 13.32 -8.19 0.78
N ASP A 23 12.87 -7.82 -0.42
CA ASP A 23 12.50 -6.43 -0.75
C ASP A 23 11.31 -5.98 0.12
N VAL A 24 10.33 -6.87 0.32
CA VAL A 24 9.16 -6.64 1.18
C VAL A 24 9.56 -6.55 2.67
N ALA A 25 10.45 -7.42 3.13
CA ALA A 25 10.93 -7.43 4.50
C ALA A 25 11.72 -6.14 4.82
N GLU A 26 12.49 -5.62 3.87
CA GLU A 26 13.20 -4.35 4.00
C GLU A 26 12.23 -3.16 4.02
N MET A 27 11.19 -3.15 3.18
CA MET A 27 10.12 -2.15 3.23
C MET A 27 9.42 -2.12 4.60
N ARG A 28 9.09 -3.29 5.14
CA ARG A 28 8.47 -3.42 6.47
C ARG A 28 9.40 -2.97 7.60
N ARG A 29 10.70 -3.30 7.53
CA ARG A 29 11.70 -2.83 8.50
C ARG A 29 11.79 -1.31 8.53
N LEU A 30 11.89 -0.69 7.36
CA LEU A 30 11.95 0.76 7.25
C LEU A 30 10.65 1.39 7.77
N GLN A 31 9.48 0.87 7.39
CA GLN A 31 8.21 1.36 7.92
C GLN A 31 8.15 1.33 9.46
N ASN A 32 8.51 0.19 10.07
CA ASN A 32 8.52 0.04 11.53
C ASN A 32 9.53 0.97 12.23
N GLN A 33 10.70 1.18 11.62
CA GLN A 33 11.70 2.11 12.13
C GLN A 33 11.18 3.55 12.14
N TYR A 34 10.49 3.98 11.07
CA TYR A 34 9.97 5.34 10.97
C TYR A 34 8.72 5.56 11.82
N PHE A 35 7.86 4.56 11.97
CA PHE A 35 6.71 4.60 12.88
C PHE A 35 7.14 4.88 14.33
N LYS A 36 8.19 4.20 14.80
CA LYS A 36 8.74 4.40 16.15
C LYS A 36 9.43 5.75 16.35
N LYS A 37 9.84 6.43 15.28
CA LYS A 37 10.66 7.65 15.36
C LYS A 37 9.86 8.94 15.25
N GLU A 38 8.83 8.98 14.40
CA GLU A 38 8.15 10.24 14.02
C GLU A 38 6.63 10.24 14.29
N GLY A 39 6.07 9.16 14.85
CA GLY A 39 4.74 9.16 15.47
C GLY A 39 3.53 9.24 14.53
N LEU A 40 3.68 9.56 13.24
CA LEU A 40 2.61 9.43 12.27
C LEU A 40 3.21 9.35 10.87
N VAL A 41 3.05 8.20 10.22
CA VAL A 41 3.40 8.05 8.80
C VAL A 41 2.17 7.52 8.09
N PHE A 42 1.93 8.09 6.93
CA PHE A 42 0.96 7.66 5.95
C PHE A 42 1.21 6.15 5.63
N ILE A 43 0.47 5.25 6.30
CA ILE A 43 0.64 3.79 6.18
C ILE A 43 -0.22 3.23 5.04
N ILE A 44 -1.38 3.84 4.82
CA ILE A 44 -2.38 3.35 3.89
C ILE A 44 -1.89 3.30 2.44
N GLU A 45 -1.27 4.35 1.93
CA GLU A 45 -0.77 4.40 0.56
C GLU A 45 0.28 3.33 0.30
N LEU A 46 1.11 3.05 1.31
CA LEU A 46 2.15 2.03 1.23
C LEU A 46 1.53 0.64 1.25
N ARG A 47 0.57 0.39 2.14
CA ARG A 47 -0.13 -0.90 2.21
C ARG A 47 -0.91 -1.18 0.93
N LEU A 48 -1.59 -0.18 0.38
CA LEU A 48 -2.29 -0.31 -0.91
C LEU A 48 -1.32 -0.63 -2.05
N LYS A 49 -0.19 0.08 -2.12
CA LYS A 49 0.83 -0.16 -3.14
C LYS A 49 1.49 -1.54 -2.99
N GLU A 50 1.80 -1.96 -1.76
CA GLU A 50 2.36 -3.27 -1.46
C GLU A 50 1.40 -4.39 -1.85
N LEU A 51 0.14 -4.32 -1.42
CA LEU A 51 -0.90 -5.30 -1.78
C LEU A 51 -1.08 -5.38 -3.29
N ARG A 52 -1.13 -4.23 -3.98
CA ARG A 52 -1.24 -4.19 -5.43
C ARG A 52 -0.06 -4.89 -6.10
N LEU A 53 1.17 -4.56 -5.71
CA LEU A 53 2.37 -5.10 -6.33
C LEU A 53 2.57 -6.59 -6.01
N LYS A 54 2.27 -7.03 -4.79
CA LYS A 54 2.35 -8.45 -4.40
C LYS A 54 1.39 -9.34 -5.18
N ASN A 55 0.21 -8.81 -5.49
CA ASN A 55 -0.80 -9.52 -6.29
C ASN A 55 -0.66 -9.26 -7.80
N LEU A 56 0.43 -8.62 -8.23
CA LEU A 56 0.75 -8.33 -9.64
C LEU A 56 -0.33 -7.51 -10.38
N TYR A 57 -1.09 -6.68 -9.67
CA TYR A 57 -2.10 -5.83 -10.26
C TYR A 57 -1.53 -4.50 -10.76
N THR A 58 -2.06 -4.02 -11.87
CA THR A 58 -1.86 -2.68 -12.40
C THR A 58 -2.79 -1.68 -11.72
N ILE A 59 -2.43 -0.40 -11.74
CA ILE A 59 -3.29 0.68 -11.22
C ILE A 59 -4.64 0.71 -11.95
N LYS A 60 -4.67 0.33 -13.24
CA LYS A 60 -5.91 0.27 -14.04
C LYS A 60 -6.85 -0.83 -13.57
N GLU A 61 -6.34 -2.00 -13.21
CA GLU A 61 -7.16 -3.11 -12.70
C GLU A 61 -7.79 -2.74 -11.35
N ILE A 62 -7.02 -2.15 -10.43
CA ILE A 62 -7.56 -1.66 -9.15
C ILE A 62 -8.62 -0.56 -9.37
N ALA A 63 -8.40 0.31 -10.35
CA ALA A 63 -9.39 1.31 -10.71
C ALA A 63 -10.69 0.69 -11.24
N GLY A 64 -10.59 -0.42 -12.00
CA GLY A 64 -11.72 -1.23 -12.44
C GLY A 64 -12.51 -1.82 -11.27
N VAL A 65 -11.82 -2.43 -10.28
CA VAL A 65 -12.43 -2.96 -9.04
C VAL A 65 -13.20 -1.87 -8.28
N LEU A 66 -12.63 -0.67 -8.22
CA LEU A 66 -13.24 0.45 -7.52
C LEU A 66 -14.33 1.19 -8.32
N GLY A 67 -14.41 0.97 -9.63
CA GLY A 67 -15.25 1.75 -10.54
C GLY A 67 -14.83 3.21 -10.62
N CYS A 68 -13.52 3.49 -10.64
CA CYS A 68 -12.98 4.86 -10.66
C CYS A 68 -11.85 5.04 -11.69
N THR A 69 -11.16 6.18 -11.66
CA THR A 69 -10.06 6.46 -12.60
C THR A 69 -8.72 5.95 -12.06
N ALA A 70 -7.84 5.49 -12.96
CA ALA A 70 -6.47 5.09 -12.60
C ALA A 70 -5.68 6.22 -11.91
N SER A 71 -5.92 7.47 -12.31
CA SER A 71 -5.32 8.64 -11.64
C SER A 71 -5.75 8.77 -10.18
N LEU A 72 -6.99 8.38 -9.84
CA LEU A 72 -7.46 8.41 -8.46
C LEU A 72 -6.76 7.36 -7.60
N VAL A 73 -6.62 6.13 -8.10
CA VAL A 73 -5.84 5.07 -7.45
C VAL A 73 -4.37 5.46 -7.27
N SER A 74 -3.76 6.08 -8.29
CA SER A 74 -2.39 6.60 -8.17
C SER A 74 -2.25 7.67 -7.09
N ARG A 75 -3.26 8.53 -6.90
CA ARG A 75 -3.30 9.53 -5.83
C ARG A 75 -3.45 8.90 -4.44
N TYR A 76 -4.10 7.74 -4.36
CA TYR A 76 -4.12 6.97 -3.12
C TYR A 76 -2.73 6.43 -2.80
N GLU A 77 -2.07 5.75 -3.74
CA GLU A 77 -0.76 5.10 -3.54
C GLU A 77 0.43 6.06 -3.36
N ASN A 78 0.27 7.34 -3.65
CA ASN A 78 1.30 8.36 -3.39
C ASN A 78 0.99 9.24 -2.17
N GLY A 79 -0.11 8.96 -1.47
CA GLY A 79 -0.54 9.68 -0.26
C GLY A 79 -1.09 11.09 -0.53
N SER A 80 -1.32 11.48 -1.79
CA SER A 80 -1.90 12.79 -2.12
C SER A 80 -3.41 12.85 -1.88
N ARG A 81 -4.07 11.70 -1.72
CA ARG A 81 -5.48 11.61 -1.38
C ARG A 81 -5.77 10.39 -0.50
N MET A 82 -6.66 10.54 0.47
CA MET A 82 -7.20 9.43 1.24
C MET A 82 -8.31 8.71 0.44
N PRO A 83 -8.33 7.37 0.40
CA PRO A 83 -9.50 6.62 -0.05
C PRO A 83 -10.72 6.96 0.83
N ARG A 84 -11.89 6.99 0.21
CA ARG A 84 -13.17 7.11 0.93
C ARG A 84 -13.47 5.79 1.65
N ALA A 85 -14.31 5.84 2.67
CA ALA A 85 -14.67 4.66 3.47
C ALA A 85 -15.24 3.51 2.62
N ASP A 86 -16.06 3.80 1.61
CA ASP A 86 -16.61 2.79 0.69
C ASP A 86 -15.52 2.10 -0.12
N TYR A 87 -14.47 2.82 -0.52
CA TYR A 87 -13.34 2.25 -1.24
C TYR A 87 -12.42 1.44 -0.32
N LEU A 88 -12.25 1.87 0.94
CA LEU A 88 -11.52 1.09 1.93
C LEU A 88 -12.14 -0.29 2.13
N VAL A 89 -13.46 -0.36 2.31
CA VAL A 89 -14.18 -1.63 2.46
C VAL A 89 -14.01 -2.49 1.20
N LYS A 90 -14.21 -1.92 0.00
CA LYS A 90 -14.01 -2.66 -1.26
C LYS A 90 -12.59 -3.19 -1.43
N LEU A 91 -11.58 -2.40 -1.09
CA LEU A 91 -10.17 -2.84 -1.18
C LEU A 91 -9.88 -3.92 -0.15
N ALA A 92 -10.41 -3.79 1.05
CA ALA A 92 -10.30 -4.80 2.09
C ALA A 92 -10.98 -6.11 1.65
N ASP A 93 -12.14 -6.05 0.97
CA ASP A 93 -12.84 -7.22 0.44
C ASP A 93 -12.03 -7.86 -0.69
N PHE A 94 -11.52 -7.03 -1.60
CA PHE A 94 -10.78 -7.48 -2.77
C PHE A 94 -9.45 -8.16 -2.42
N TYR A 95 -8.72 -7.63 -1.44
CA TYR A 95 -7.44 -8.18 -1.01
C TYR A 95 -7.54 -9.22 0.11
N ASP A 96 -8.76 -9.54 0.56
CA ASP A 96 -9.02 -10.43 1.69
C ASP A 96 -8.24 -10.04 2.96
N VAL A 97 -8.40 -8.77 3.36
CA VAL A 97 -7.79 -8.21 4.58
C VAL A 97 -8.80 -7.37 5.36
N SER A 98 -8.47 -6.98 6.59
CA SER A 98 -9.24 -6.00 7.37
C SER A 98 -8.98 -4.56 6.96
N VAL A 99 -9.96 -3.67 7.22
CA VAL A 99 -9.77 -2.22 7.04
C VAL A 99 -8.74 -1.67 8.02
N ASP A 100 -8.64 -2.23 9.23
CA ASP A 100 -7.62 -1.88 10.21
C ASP A 100 -6.21 -2.23 9.69
N TYR A 101 -6.10 -3.36 8.97
CA TYR A 101 -4.92 -3.68 8.18
C TYR A 101 -4.73 -2.74 6.98
N LEU A 102 -5.72 -2.09 6.40
CA LEU A 102 -5.41 -1.07 5.38
C LEU A 102 -4.95 0.24 6.01
N LEU A 103 -5.49 0.59 7.18
CA LEU A 103 -5.27 1.89 7.83
C LEU A 103 -3.96 2.00 8.61
N GLY A 104 -3.27 0.89 8.87
CA GLY A 104 -2.07 0.93 9.72
C GLY A 104 -2.32 0.66 11.20
N LEU A 105 -3.55 0.28 11.56
CA LEU A 105 -3.95 0.12 12.96
C LEU A 105 -3.51 -1.22 13.56
N THR A 106 -3.32 -2.23 12.70
CA THR A 106 -2.82 -3.55 13.07
C THR A 106 -1.96 -4.14 11.96
N GLU A 107 -1.06 -5.07 12.30
CA GLU A 107 -0.35 -5.94 11.34
C GLU A 107 -1.13 -7.23 11.05
N ASP A 108 -2.17 -7.51 11.83
CA ASP A 108 -3.08 -8.62 11.60
C ASP A 108 -3.97 -8.33 10.39
N LYS A 109 -3.90 -9.21 9.38
CA LYS A 109 -4.70 -9.09 8.17
C LYS A 109 -6.11 -9.59 8.34
N GLU A 110 -6.37 -10.44 9.32
CA GLU A 110 -7.63 -11.15 9.45
C GLU A 110 -8.79 -10.19 9.70
N ARG A 111 -9.96 -10.57 9.16
CA ARG A 111 -11.21 -9.87 9.42
C ARG A 111 -11.76 -10.31 10.78
N HIS A 112 -12.04 -9.32 11.61
CA HIS A 112 -12.71 -9.48 12.90
C HIS A 112 -14.16 -9.02 12.80
#